data_AF-A0A1E3AXD0-F1
#
_entry.id   AF-A0A1E3AXD0-F1
#
_cell.length_a   1.000
_cell.length_b   1.000
_cell.length_c   1.000
_cell.angle_alpha   90.00
_cell.angle_beta   90.00
_cell.angle_gamma   90.00
#
_symmetry.space_group_name_H-M   'P 1'
#
loop_
_entity.id
_entity.type
_entity.pdbx_description
1 polymer ?
#
loop_
_entity_poly.entity_id
_entity_poly.type
_entity_poly.pdbx_seq_one_letter_code
_entity_poly.pdbx_strand_id
1 'polypeptide(L)'
;MSSVNQIKKSTYITLRIDEACYYLFWMIMLFAKGIGLYEGMQLYNICLILAFIFLGIKLVLTEYKVVDILWMLPLALFGVWIFLHSKDKSALILIALIIGLKNIDIIRVFKIGALFWGSCFAYMILRTLAGGYTGPILAHEKLGLGPILRWSLGYTHPNVLHITYVVLSAFILYIWNQKPRRQWKITGWLMLGNLYIFLYSVSFTGFLLEVLLLLFNLYLSNRKEVFRLERIFLQCVFPICILFSLVGAMVLDGDGKLFGLINNALNNRYLATRVYIEQLGINLWGTNVPGIGGFAIDCSYTEALMSYGLVFFTIIIVGYMLTIHDMVRNNKWSGLAIMLSLLVAGVSEPFLFNTSFKNLTVLFIGQYLFGTMGKNSKILNIRGMDRKVPLLSNCNREYYIEIGWAVKILRFFVRTAVRFSGKLTLFMFFSFIVCSLLGAKFVDRPDSIYIGIGSTDCGAREEKYIDMKALPETFNSIVYEYPGPEGAMYEFDGNMLKMEYARKVISSGIWGTLGITLVVLIIITAIAYSSGEKNGKKIDG
;
A
#
# COMPACT_ATOMS: atom_id res chain seq x y z
N MET A 1 -1.45 -4.19 44.07
CA MET A 1 -0.26 -3.77 43.30
C MET A 1 -0.33 -4.10 41.79
N SER A 2 -1.07 -5.13 41.35
CA SER A 2 -1.21 -5.49 39.92
C SER A 2 -2.11 -4.56 39.09
N SER A 3 -3.11 -3.92 39.71
CA SER A 3 -4.03 -2.97 39.03
C SER A 3 -3.39 -1.61 38.73
N VAL A 4 -2.54 -1.10 39.63
CA VAL A 4 -1.85 0.20 39.48
C VAL A 4 -0.82 0.16 38.34
N ASN A 5 -0.16 -0.98 38.13
CA ASN A 5 0.77 -1.17 37.01
C ASN A 5 0.06 -1.29 35.64
N GLN A 6 -1.20 -1.76 35.59
CA GLN A 6 -2.00 -1.74 34.36
C GLN A 6 -2.56 -0.35 34.04
N ILE A 7 -2.95 0.43 35.06
CA ILE A 7 -3.46 1.80 34.89
C ILE A 7 -2.33 2.75 34.44
N LYS A 8 -1.13 2.65 35.03
CA LYS A 8 0.06 3.42 34.59
C LYS A 8 0.46 3.15 33.14
N LYS A 9 0.30 1.91 32.64
CA LYS A 9 0.54 1.54 31.24
C LYS A 9 -0.41 2.21 30.23
N SER A 10 -1.52 2.80 30.69
CA SER A 10 -2.53 3.40 29.80
C SER A 10 -2.33 4.89 29.53
N THR A 11 -1.42 5.53 30.29
CA THR A 11 -1.25 6.99 30.33
C THR A 11 0.11 7.44 29.78
N TYR A 12 1.10 6.55 29.78
CA TYR A 12 2.45 6.81 29.32
C TYR A 12 2.85 5.82 28.24
N ILE A 13 3.46 6.32 27.16
CA ILE A 13 4.17 5.47 26.19
C ILE A 13 5.66 5.63 26.45
N THR A 14 6.32 4.50 26.67
CA THR A 14 7.78 4.40 26.69
C THR A 14 8.28 4.29 25.26
N LEU A 15 9.11 5.23 24.84
CA LEU A 15 9.71 5.26 23.52
C LEU A 15 11.22 5.45 23.65
N ARG A 16 12.00 4.56 23.03
CA ARG A 16 13.44 4.71 22.91
C ARG A 16 13.80 5.58 21.71
N ILE A 17 14.96 6.23 21.73
CA ILE A 17 15.39 7.10 20.62
C ILE A 17 15.56 6.29 19.33
N ASP A 18 16.10 5.08 19.41
CA ASP A 18 16.25 4.21 18.24
C ASP A 18 14.90 3.77 17.65
N GLU A 19 13.92 3.44 18.50
CA GLU A 19 12.53 3.20 18.09
C GLU A 19 11.92 4.42 17.39
N ALA A 20 12.08 5.61 17.98
CA ALA A 20 11.59 6.86 17.40
C ALA A 20 12.20 7.14 16.01
N CYS A 21 13.52 6.93 15.87
CA CYS A 21 14.22 7.09 14.61
C CYS A 21 13.71 6.09 13.54
N TYR A 22 13.45 4.83 13.91
CA TYR A 22 12.83 3.89 12.98
C TYR A 22 11.44 4.34 12.54
N TYR A 23 10.62 4.82 13.48
CA TYR A 23 9.28 5.32 13.13
C TYR A 23 9.34 6.55 12.24
N LEU A 24 10.30 7.46 12.44
CA LEU A 24 10.52 8.60 11.55
C LEU A 24 10.93 8.17 10.14
N PHE A 25 11.89 7.24 10.02
CA PHE A 25 12.24 6.60 8.75
C PHE A 25 11.00 6.04 8.04
N TRP A 26 10.18 5.26 8.76
CA TRP A 26 8.96 4.66 8.25
C TRP A 26 7.92 5.70 7.82
N MET A 27 7.66 6.70 8.65
CA MET A 27 6.66 7.76 8.38
C MET A 27 7.04 8.62 7.18
N ILE A 28 8.32 9.00 7.04
CA ILE A 28 8.80 9.82 5.91
C ILE A 28 8.63 9.06 4.59
N MET A 29 8.99 7.78 4.57
CA MET A 29 8.88 6.97 3.35
C MET A 29 7.43 6.66 2.98
N LEU A 30 6.58 6.38 3.97
CA LEU A 30 5.14 6.22 3.74
C LEU A 30 4.50 7.52 3.28
N PHE A 31 4.89 8.67 3.83
CA PHE A 31 4.40 9.96 3.37
C PHE A 31 4.80 10.22 1.92
N ALA A 32 6.09 10.08 1.59
CA ALA A 32 6.59 10.34 0.24
C ALA A 32 5.83 9.51 -0.81
N LYS A 33 5.64 8.21 -0.57
CA LYS A 33 4.92 7.33 -1.50
C LYS A 33 3.41 7.47 -1.40
N GLY A 34 2.87 7.78 -0.22
CA GLY A 34 1.45 7.95 0.04
C GLY A 34 0.86 9.19 -0.65
N ILE A 35 1.65 10.24 -0.87
CA ILE A 35 1.23 11.41 -1.66
C ILE A 35 1.57 11.29 -3.15
N GLY A 36 2.06 10.13 -3.60
CA GLY A 36 2.35 9.86 -5.01
C GLY A 36 3.74 10.28 -5.51
N LEU A 37 4.70 10.62 -4.64
CA LEU A 37 6.08 10.88 -5.10
C LEU A 37 6.72 9.58 -5.60
N TYR A 38 7.46 9.67 -6.71
CA TYR A 38 8.14 8.55 -7.32
C TYR A 38 9.59 8.88 -7.67
N GLU A 39 10.31 7.84 -8.06
CA GLU A 39 11.73 7.96 -8.37
C GLU A 39 11.97 8.86 -9.58
N GLY A 40 13.02 9.68 -9.51
CA GLY A 40 13.28 10.74 -10.48
C GLY A 40 12.82 12.12 -10.02
N MET A 41 11.88 12.21 -9.07
CA MET A 41 11.48 13.48 -8.47
C MET A 41 12.49 13.96 -7.42
N GLN A 42 12.85 15.25 -7.46
CA GLN A 42 13.75 15.85 -6.46
C GLN A 42 13.22 15.70 -5.03
N LEU A 43 11.92 15.97 -4.83
CA LEU A 43 11.29 15.86 -3.51
C LEU A 43 11.32 14.42 -2.95
N TYR A 44 11.16 13.41 -3.81
CA TYR A 44 11.30 12.02 -3.41
C TYR A 44 12.72 11.71 -2.90
N ASN A 45 13.75 12.18 -3.62
CA ASN A 45 15.14 11.97 -3.23
C ASN A 45 15.47 12.65 -1.90
N ILE A 46 14.92 13.84 -1.64
CA ILE A 46 15.08 14.53 -0.35
C ILE A 46 14.47 13.70 0.79
N CYS A 47 13.23 13.21 0.62
CA CYS A 47 12.60 12.34 1.60
C CYS A 47 13.40 11.06 1.83
N LEU A 48 13.94 10.46 0.77
CA LEU A 48 14.76 9.24 0.85
C LEU A 48 16.02 9.49 1.68
N ILE A 49 16.79 10.55 1.39
CA ILE A 49 18.00 10.89 2.14
C ILE A 49 17.66 11.13 3.62
N LEU A 50 16.65 11.95 3.89
CA LEU A 50 16.23 12.25 5.26
C LEU A 50 15.82 10.98 6.03
N ALA A 51 15.07 10.08 5.39
CA ALA A 51 14.69 8.81 5.99
C ALA A 51 15.92 7.94 6.30
N PHE A 52 16.88 7.84 5.38
CA PHE A 52 18.12 7.08 5.59
C PHE A 52 19.02 7.67 6.69
N ILE A 53 18.99 9.00 6.91
CA ILE A 53 19.67 9.62 8.07
C ILE A 53 19.07 9.08 9.38
N PHE A 54 17.74 9.09 9.52
CA PHE A 54 17.09 8.52 10.71
C PHE A 54 17.35 7.03 10.87
N LEU A 55 17.36 6.27 9.78
CA LEU A 55 17.74 4.86 9.84
C LEU A 55 19.19 4.68 10.30
N GLY A 56 20.12 5.49 9.79
CA GLY A 56 21.52 5.47 10.22
C GLY A 56 21.67 5.72 11.73
N ILE A 57 21.00 6.75 12.25
CA ILE A 57 20.96 7.05 13.69
C ILE A 57 20.39 5.84 14.46
N LYS A 58 19.29 5.25 13.99
CA LYS A 58 18.72 4.05 14.58
C LYS A 58 19.73 2.90 14.63
N LEU A 59 20.42 2.60 13.53
CA LEU A 59 21.37 1.49 13.43
C LEU A 59 22.58 1.68 14.36
N VAL A 60 22.96 2.92 14.65
CA VAL A 60 24.09 3.22 15.54
C VAL A 60 23.68 3.16 17.03
N LEU A 61 22.43 3.50 17.35
CA LEU A 61 21.89 3.49 18.72
C LEU A 61 21.36 2.12 19.17
N THR A 62 21.04 1.23 18.25
CA THR A 62 20.53 -0.11 18.57
C THR A 62 21.66 -1.04 19.04
N GLU A 63 21.37 -1.85 20.07
CA GLU A 63 22.26 -2.94 20.48
C GLU A 63 22.06 -4.18 19.61
N TYR A 64 23.16 -4.71 19.08
CA TYR A 64 23.15 -5.91 18.25
C TYR A 64 23.90 -7.06 18.91
N LYS A 65 23.44 -8.28 18.65
CA LYS A 65 24.27 -9.46 18.90
C LYS A 65 25.26 -9.63 17.76
N VAL A 66 26.38 -10.30 18.01
CA VAL A 66 27.34 -10.68 16.95
C VAL A 66 26.63 -11.42 15.81
N VAL A 67 25.70 -12.34 16.13
CA VAL A 67 24.91 -13.03 15.09
C VAL A 67 24.13 -12.07 14.22
N ASP A 68 23.53 -11.03 14.80
CA ASP A 68 22.75 -10.06 14.03
C ASP A 68 23.65 -9.33 13.01
N ILE A 69 24.84 -8.90 13.45
CA ILE A 69 25.81 -8.21 12.59
C ILE A 69 26.29 -9.12 11.45
N LEU A 70 26.54 -10.40 11.72
CA LEU A 70 27.09 -11.35 10.75
C LEU A 70 26.19 -11.57 9.53
N TRP A 71 24.86 -11.49 9.67
CA TRP A 71 23.97 -11.57 8.50
C TRP A 71 23.57 -10.18 7.99
N MET A 72 23.44 -9.18 8.86
CA MET A 72 23.05 -7.83 8.47
C MET A 72 24.10 -7.14 7.61
N LEU A 73 25.37 -7.24 7.99
CA LEU A 73 26.45 -6.51 7.31
C LEU A 73 26.68 -7.03 5.89
N PRO A 74 26.82 -8.34 5.62
CA PRO A 74 26.92 -8.84 4.24
C PRO A 74 25.68 -8.50 3.41
N LEU A 75 24.48 -8.59 4.00
CA LEU A 75 23.25 -8.25 3.30
C LEU A 75 23.21 -6.75 2.91
N ALA A 76 23.62 -5.86 3.82
CA ALA A 76 23.69 -4.42 3.56
C ALA A 76 24.75 -4.08 2.50
N LEU A 77 25.95 -4.65 2.60
CA LEU A 77 27.00 -4.50 1.60
C LEU A 77 26.53 -4.99 0.22
N PHE A 78 25.79 -6.10 0.18
CA PHE A 78 25.26 -6.62 -1.07
C PHE A 78 24.17 -5.72 -1.66
N GLY A 79 23.33 -5.11 -0.84
CA GLY A 79 22.38 -4.08 -1.29
C GLY A 79 23.05 -2.85 -1.89
N VAL A 80 24.16 -2.40 -1.30
CA VAL A 80 24.97 -1.30 -1.85
C VAL A 80 25.61 -1.70 -3.18
N TRP A 81 26.14 -2.93 -3.27
CA TRP A 81 26.68 -3.47 -4.51
C TRP A 81 25.66 -3.46 -5.65
N ILE A 82 24.43 -3.95 -5.39
CA ILE A 82 23.34 -3.93 -6.38
C ILE A 82 23.06 -2.50 -6.81
N PHE A 83 22.90 -1.56 -5.87
CA PHE A 83 22.65 -0.16 -6.20
C PHE A 83 23.75 0.43 -7.10
N LEU A 84 25.02 0.13 -6.84
CA LEU A 84 26.12 0.63 -7.66
C LEU A 84 26.15 0.00 -9.06
N HIS A 85 25.74 -1.26 -9.20
CA HIS A 85 25.84 -2.01 -10.45
C HIS A 85 24.58 -1.86 -11.35
N SER A 86 23.39 -1.99 -10.77
CA SER A 86 22.12 -1.88 -11.50
C SER A 86 21.53 -0.46 -11.52
N LYS A 87 22.04 0.45 -10.68
CA LYS A 87 21.47 1.80 -10.45
C LYS A 87 20.06 1.79 -9.84
N ASP A 88 19.53 0.62 -9.50
CA ASP A 88 18.24 0.45 -8.83
C ASP A 88 18.40 0.56 -7.31
N LYS A 89 17.56 1.38 -6.66
CA LYS A 89 17.58 1.61 -5.20
C LYS A 89 16.69 0.65 -4.42
N SER A 90 15.88 -0.14 -5.11
CA SER A 90 14.81 -0.98 -4.55
C SER A 90 15.38 -2.04 -3.61
N ALA A 91 16.42 -2.76 -4.01
CA ALA A 91 17.07 -3.77 -3.16
C ALA A 91 17.61 -3.18 -1.85
N LEU A 92 18.30 -2.03 -1.93
CA LEU A 92 18.84 -1.33 -0.76
C LEU A 92 17.72 -0.90 0.19
N ILE A 93 16.62 -0.37 -0.35
CA ILE A 93 15.41 0.01 0.39
C ILE A 93 14.79 -1.20 1.12
N LEU A 94 14.68 -2.34 0.44
CA LEU A 94 14.12 -3.56 1.02
C LEU A 94 14.99 -4.05 2.19
N ILE A 95 16.31 -4.06 2.02
CA ILE A 95 17.26 -4.43 3.07
C ILE A 95 17.17 -3.45 4.24
N ALA A 96 17.11 -2.15 3.97
CA ALA A 96 16.96 -1.10 4.97
C ALA A 96 15.72 -1.31 5.86
N LEU A 97 14.58 -1.69 5.27
CA LEU A 97 13.37 -2.07 6.00
C LEU A 97 13.60 -3.29 6.91
N ILE A 98 14.27 -4.32 6.41
CA ILE A 98 14.56 -5.56 7.18
C ILE A 98 15.45 -5.23 8.39
N ILE A 99 16.63 -4.64 8.16
CA ILE A 99 17.62 -4.41 9.22
C ILE A 99 17.16 -3.36 10.24
N GLY A 100 16.31 -2.42 9.80
CA GLY A 100 15.68 -1.42 10.64
C GLY A 100 14.76 -2.02 11.72
N LEU A 101 14.22 -3.22 11.53
CA LEU A 101 13.24 -3.81 12.44
C LEU A 101 13.79 -4.38 13.76
N LYS A 102 15.11 -4.40 13.97
CA LYS A 102 15.68 -4.89 15.24
C LYS A 102 15.06 -4.14 16.43
N ASN A 103 14.50 -4.90 17.37
CA ASN A 103 13.83 -4.41 18.58
C ASN A 103 12.59 -3.52 18.32
N ILE A 104 12.01 -3.56 17.12
CA ILE A 104 10.80 -2.81 16.80
C ILE A 104 9.56 -3.70 16.89
N ASP A 105 8.51 -3.22 17.58
CA ASP A 105 7.20 -3.87 17.58
C ASP A 105 6.49 -3.69 16.23
N ILE A 106 6.30 -4.78 15.49
CA ILE A 106 5.64 -4.79 14.19
C ILE A 106 4.19 -4.29 14.28
N ILE A 107 3.48 -4.52 15.39
CA ILE A 107 2.10 -4.05 15.54
C ILE A 107 2.08 -2.52 15.56
N ARG A 108 3.05 -1.89 16.23
CA ARG A 108 3.20 -0.43 16.23
C ARG A 108 3.54 0.12 14.83
N VAL A 109 4.41 -0.57 14.07
CA VAL A 109 4.74 -0.22 12.67
C VAL A 109 3.48 -0.21 11.80
N PHE A 110 2.66 -1.24 11.90
CA PHE A 110 1.40 -1.32 11.16
C PHE A 110 0.41 -0.24 11.59
N LYS A 111 0.28 0.07 12.89
CA LYS A 111 -0.60 1.15 13.38
C LYS A 111 -0.18 2.53 12.86
N ILE A 112 1.10 2.85 12.96
CA ILE A 112 1.66 4.11 12.41
C ILE A 112 1.46 4.13 10.90
N GLY A 113 1.69 3.00 10.23
CA GLY A 113 1.50 2.87 8.80
C GLY A 113 0.06 3.11 8.36
N ALA A 114 -0.92 2.47 9.02
CA ALA A 114 -2.33 2.68 8.76
C ALA A 114 -2.74 4.15 8.89
N LEU A 115 -2.23 4.82 9.94
CA LEU A 115 -2.52 6.24 10.19
C LEU A 115 -1.95 7.13 9.09
N PHE A 116 -0.64 7.02 8.80
CA PHE A 116 0.02 7.89 7.83
C PHE A 116 -0.44 7.59 6.40
N TRP A 117 -0.48 6.32 6.01
CA TRP A 117 -0.90 5.89 4.68
C TRP A 117 -2.38 6.21 4.44
N GLY A 118 -3.26 5.94 5.42
CA GLY A 118 -4.68 6.27 5.32
C GLY A 118 -4.93 7.78 5.28
N SER A 119 -4.17 8.57 6.04
CA SER A 119 -4.28 10.04 6.00
C SER A 119 -3.83 10.61 4.66
N CYS A 120 -2.71 10.12 4.12
CA CYS A 120 -2.24 10.52 2.78
C CYS A 120 -3.27 10.13 1.71
N PHE A 121 -3.79 8.90 1.78
CA PHE A 121 -4.78 8.41 0.83
C PHE A 121 -6.06 9.27 0.84
N ALA A 122 -6.58 9.58 2.02
CA ALA A 122 -7.74 10.46 2.17
C ALA A 122 -7.45 11.89 1.68
N TYR A 123 -6.28 12.44 2.02
CA TYR A 123 -5.84 13.75 1.54
C TYR A 123 -5.77 13.82 0.01
N MET A 124 -5.18 12.79 -0.63
CA MET A 124 -5.06 12.75 -2.10
C MET A 124 -6.42 12.72 -2.80
N ILE A 125 -7.36 11.90 -2.31
CA ILE A 125 -8.70 11.85 -2.87
C ILE A 125 -9.42 13.18 -2.64
N LEU A 126 -9.43 13.71 -1.42
CA LEU A 126 -10.11 14.96 -1.09
C LEU A 126 -9.55 16.14 -1.86
N ARG A 127 -8.22 16.25 -1.97
CA ARG A 127 -7.55 17.29 -2.77
C ARG A 127 -7.99 17.22 -4.23
N THR A 128 -8.05 16.01 -4.80
CA THR A 128 -8.48 15.84 -6.20
C THR A 128 -9.95 16.22 -6.39
N LEU A 129 -10.82 15.75 -5.50
CA LEU A 129 -12.25 16.05 -5.57
C LEU A 129 -12.57 17.54 -5.33
N ALA A 130 -11.71 18.25 -4.60
CA ALA A 130 -11.80 19.70 -4.39
C ALA A 130 -11.28 20.53 -5.59
N GLY A 131 -10.98 19.90 -6.74
CA GLY A 131 -10.47 20.58 -7.94
C GLY A 131 -8.95 20.77 -7.96
N GLY A 132 -8.21 20.10 -7.07
CA GLY A 132 -6.75 20.08 -7.11
C GLY A 132 -6.20 19.17 -8.22
N TYR A 133 -4.88 19.02 -8.25
CA TYR A 133 -4.19 18.16 -9.22
C TYR A 133 -4.73 16.72 -9.22
N THR A 134 -5.18 16.26 -10.38
CA THR A 134 -5.90 15.00 -10.58
C THR A 134 -5.00 13.80 -10.85
N GLY A 135 -3.71 14.04 -11.15
CA GLY A 135 -2.84 13.04 -11.77
C GLY A 135 -3.23 12.77 -13.23
N PRO A 136 -2.50 11.87 -13.91
CA PRO A 136 -2.81 11.49 -15.28
C PRO A 136 -4.23 10.89 -15.41
N ILE A 137 -4.96 11.33 -16.42
CA ILE A 137 -6.29 10.80 -16.78
C ILE A 137 -6.19 10.08 -18.12
N LEU A 138 -6.68 8.84 -18.17
CA LEU A 138 -6.64 8.02 -19.38
C LEU A 138 -8.05 7.68 -19.85
N ALA A 139 -8.34 7.83 -21.14
CA ALA A 139 -9.57 7.30 -21.73
C ALA A 139 -9.32 5.91 -22.32
N HIS A 140 -10.10 4.92 -21.89
CA HIS A 140 -10.03 3.56 -22.40
C HIS A 140 -11.42 3.02 -22.68
N GLU A 141 -11.53 2.15 -23.68
CA GLU A 141 -12.71 1.33 -23.87
C GLU A 141 -12.65 0.09 -22.98
N LYS A 142 -13.59 0.01 -22.03
CA LYS A 142 -13.69 -1.12 -21.09
C LYS A 142 -15.14 -1.50 -20.85
N LEU A 143 -15.37 -2.74 -20.43
CA LEU A 143 -16.68 -3.27 -20.00
C LEU A 143 -17.78 -3.26 -21.08
N GLY A 144 -17.45 -3.04 -22.36
CA GLY A 144 -18.45 -2.87 -23.43
C GLY A 144 -19.33 -1.64 -23.26
N LEU A 145 -18.94 -0.70 -22.39
CA LEU A 145 -19.68 0.54 -22.10
C LEU A 145 -19.28 1.70 -23.03
N GLY A 146 -18.35 1.45 -23.95
CA GLY A 146 -17.67 2.47 -24.74
C GLY A 146 -16.53 3.15 -23.97
N PRO A 147 -16.09 4.33 -24.43
CA PRO A 147 -15.02 5.11 -23.80
C PRO A 147 -15.35 5.51 -22.36
N ILE A 148 -14.44 5.22 -21.44
CA ILE A 148 -14.55 5.56 -20.01
C ILE A 148 -13.25 6.23 -19.55
N LEU A 149 -13.38 7.24 -18.69
CA LEU A 149 -12.24 7.83 -17.99
C LEU A 149 -11.71 6.91 -16.88
N ARG A 150 -10.39 6.81 -16.80
CA ARG A 150 -9.68 6.16 -15.71
C ARG A 150 -8.94 7.21 -14.91
N TRP A 151 -9.37 7.39 -13.68
CA TRP A 151 -8.80 8.38 -12.77
C TRP A 151 -7.64 7.80 -11.98
N SER A 152 -6.59 8.60 -11.83
CA SER A 152 -5.49 8.31 -10.92
C SER A 152 -5.65 8.97 -9.55
N LEU A 153 -6.56 9.94 -9.39
CA LEU A 153 -6.85 10.65 -8.12
C LEU A 153 -5.58 11.19 -7.42
N GLY A 154 -4.71 11.80 -8.21
CA GLY A 154 -3.46 12.42 -7.78
C GLY A 154 -2.26 11.47 -7.72
N TYR A 155 -2.46 10.18 -7.98
CA TYR A 155 -1.36 9.23 -8.17
C TYR A 155 -0.83 9.26 -9.60
N THR A 156 0.29 8.56 -9.84
CA THR A 156 0.93 8.50 -11.15
C THR A 156 0.18 7.69 -12.19
N HIS A 157 -0.71 6.78 -11.76
CA HIS A 157 -1.46 5.91 -12.64
C HIS A 157 -2.71 5.34 -11.93
N PRO A 158 -3.82 5.05 -12.64
CA PRO A 158 -5.02 4.44 -12.04
C PRO A 158 -4.76 3.12 -11.30
N ASN A 159 -3.83 2.28 -11.76
CA ASN A 159 -3.48 1.05 -11.03
C ASN A 159 -2.76 1.35 -9.71
N VAL A 160 -1.96 2.42 -9.68
CA VAL A 160 -1.23 2.83 -8.47
C VAL A 160 -2.20 3.30 -7.39
N LEU A 161 -3.25 4.03 -7.76
CA LEU A 161 -4.35 4.37 -6.86
C LEU A 161 -4.95 3.11 -6.22
N HIS A 162 -5.25 2.10 -7.02
CA HIS A 162 -5.87 0.87 -6.53
C HIS A 162 -4.94 0.05 -5.63
N ILE A 163 -3.66 -0.10 -6.00
CA ILE A 163 -2.65 -0.75 -5.15
C ILE A 163 -2.49 0.01 -3.82
N THR A 164 -2.57 1.34 -3.83
CA THR A 164 -2.48 2.14 -2.61
C THR A 164 -3.63 1.83 -1.66
N TYR A 165 -4.83 1.59 -2.19
CA TYR A 165 -5.97 1.10 -1.41
C TYR A 165 -5.75 -0.31 -0.86
N VAL A 166 -5.21 -1.23 -1.67
CA VAL A 166 -4.85 -2.59 -1.20
C VAL A 166 -3.89 -2.54 -0.01
N VAL A 167 -2.87 -1.70 -0.08
CA VAL A 167 -1.89 -1.53 1.01
C VAL A 167 -2.58 -0.98 2.27
N LEU A 168 -3.53 -0.05 2.12
CA LEU A 168 -4.36 0.44 3.23
C LEU A 168 -5.19 -0.70 3.86
N SER A 169 -5.83 -1.53 3.02
CA SER A 169 -6.57 -2.72 3.47
C SER A 169 -5.67 -3.69 4.21
N ALA A 170 -4.46 -3.96 3.72
CA ALA A 170 -3.49 -4.83 4.39
C ALA A 170 -3.10 -4.30 5.78
N PHE A 171 -2.90 -2.98 5.92
CA PHE A 171 -2.67 -2.37 7.23
C PHE A 171 -3.85 -2.59 8.19
N ILE A 172 -5.08 -2.31 7.73
CA ILE A 172 -6.32 -2.44 8.51
C ILE A 172 -6.53 -3.89 8.95
N LEU A 173 -6.39 -4.85 8.05
CA LEU A 173 -6.60 -6.29 8.29
C LEU A 173 -5.57 -6.89 9.25
N TYR A 174 -4.33 -6.39 9.24
CA TYR A 174 -3.32 -6.80 10.22
C TYR A 174 -3.65 -6.32 11.63
N ILE A 175 -4.07 -5.05 11.77
CA ILE A 175 -4.37 -4.42 13.06
C ILE A 175 -5.67 -4.99 13.66
N TRP A 176 -6.72 -5.11 12.85
CA TRP A 176 -8.04 -5.58 13.27
C TRP A 176 -8.26 -7.06 12.97
N ASN A 177 -7.30 -7.92 13.34
CA ASN A 177 -7.55 -9.35 13.36
C ASN A 177 -8.56 -9.70 14.48
N GLN A 178 -9.83 -9.85 14.12
CA GLN A 178 -10.95 -10.00 15.06
C GLN A 178 -11.55 -11.41 15.02
N LYS A 179 -12.44 -11.71 15.98
CA LYS A 179 -13.27 -12.92 15.94
C LYS A 179 -14.10 -13.00 14.64
N PRO A 180 -14.45 -14.21 14.16
CA PRO A 180 -15.03 -14.42 12.83
C PRO A 180 -16.19 -13.50 12.43
N ARG A 181 -17.17 -13.31 13.31
CA ARG A 181 -18.35 -12.47 13.03
C ARG A 181 -18.02 -11.00 12.75
N ARG A 182 -16.96 -10.46 13.37
CA ARG A 182 -16.54 -9.07 13.13
C ARG A 182 -15.67 -8.96 11.88
N GLN A 183 -14.95 -10.02 11.53
CA GLN A 183 -14.12 -10.06 10.33
C GLN A 183 -14.94 -9.84 9.06
N TRP A 184 -16.10 -10.50 8.94
CA TRP A 184 -17.04 -10.29 7.83
C TRP A 184 -17.48 -8.83 7.66
N LYS A 185 -17.67 -8.10 8.76
CA LYS A 185 -18.03 -6.67 8.69
C LYS A 185 -16.89 -5.83 8.13
N ILE A 186 -15.67 -6.06 8.60
CA ILE A 186 -14.49 -5.34 8.11
C ILE A 186 -14.28 -5.65 6.62
N THR A 187 -14.36 -6.93 6.24
CA THR A 187 -14.26 -7.32 4.84
C THR A 187 -15.34 -6.69 3.97
N GLY A 188 -16.59 -6.62 4.45
CA GLY A 188 -17.67 -5.92 3.73
C GLY A 188 -17.37 -4.44 3.51
N TRP A 189 -16.87 -3.73 4.53
CA TRP A 189 -16.47 -2.32 4.40
C TRP A 189 -15.31 -2.13 3.44
N LEU A 190 -14.29 -2.99 3.50
CA LEU A 190 -13.16 -2.93 2.57
C LEU A 190 -13.58 -3.27 1.13
N MET A 191 -14.56 -4.16 0.94
CA MET A 191 -15.12 -4.43 -0.39
C MET A 191 -15.93 -3.23 -0.93
N LEU A 192 -16.68 -2.52 -0.08
CA LEU A 192 -17.36 -1.29 -0.50
C LEU A 192 -16.36 -0.21 -0.93
N GLY A 193 -15.26 -0.05 -0.18
CA GLY A 193 -14.18 0.83 -0.61
C GLY A 193 -13.49 0.34 -1.90
N ASN A 194 -13.33 -0.97 -2.08
CA ASN A 194 -12.81 -1.55 -3.33
C ASN A 194 -13.69 -1.17 -4.54
N LEU A 195 -15.01 -1.28 -4.40
CA LEU A 195 -15.97 -0.87 -5.43
C LEU A 195 -15.88 0.63 -5.71
N TYR A 196 -15.73 1.46 -4.68
CA TYR A 196 -15.57 2.90 -4.85
C TYR A 196 -14.27 3.27 -5.58
N ILE A 197 -13.14 2.63 -5.23
CA ILE A 197 -11.87 2.88 -5.92
C ILE A 197 -11.87 2.31 -7.34
N PHE A 198 -12.54 1.18 -7.56
CA PHE A 198 -12.73 0.63 -8.91
C PHE A 198 -13.61 1.53 -9.78
N LEU A 199 -14.63 2.16 -9.20
CA LEU A 199 -15.48 3.13 -9.90
C LEU A 199 -14.63 4.22 -10.57
N TYR A 200 -13.52 4.65 -9.96
CA TYR A 200 -12.60 5.65 -10.49
C TYR A 200 -11.47 5.07 -11.36
N SER A 201 -10.74 4.08 -10.82
CA SER A 201 -9.52 3.56 -11.46
C SER A 201 -9.78 2.64 -12.65
N VAL A 202 -10.93 1.95 -12.65
CA VAL A 202 -11.29 0.86 -13.56
C VAL A 202 -10.12 -0.14 -13.72
N SER A 203 -9.44 -0.42 -12.61
CA SER A 203 -8.30 -1.34 -12.55
C SER A 203 -8.77 -2.73 -12.14
N PHE A 204 -8.90 -3.64 -13.11
CA PHE A 204 -9.28 -5.02 -12.83
C PHE A 204 -8.23 -5.77 -12.03
N THR A 205 -6.95 -5.51 -12.27
CA THR A 205 -5.85 -6.14 -11.53
C THR A 205 -5.90 -5.72 -10.07
N GLY A 206 -6.02 -4.41 -9.79
CA GLY A 206 -6.17 -3.89 -8.43
C GLY A 206 -7.42 -4.41 -7.73
N PHE A 207 -8.56 -4.47 -8.43
CA PHE A 207 -9.81 -5.00 -7.89
C PHE A 207 -9.69 -6.47 -7.48
N LEU A 208 -9.16 -7.31 -8.37
CA LEU A 208 -8.98 -8.74 -8.12
C LEU A 208 -7.98 -9.00 -7.00
N LEU A 209 -6.91 -8.20 -6.93
CA LEU A 209 -5.93 -8.26 -5.87
C LEU A 209 -6.57 -8.01 -4.50
N GLU A 210 -7.38 -6.95 -4.39
CA GLU A 210 -8.10 -6.65 -3.15
C GLU A 210 -9.08 -7.77 -2.78
N VAL A 211 -9.83 -8.31 -3.75
CA VAL A 211 -10.70 -9.49 -3.54
C VAL A 211 -9.88 -10.66 -3.00
N LEU A 212 -8.73 -10.95 -3.59
CA LEU A 212 -7.84 -12.03 -3.17
C LEU A 212 -7.33 -11.84 -1.73
N LEU A 213 -6.89 -10.62 -1.38
CA LEU A 213 -6.48 -10.26 -0.02
C LEU A 213 -7.63 -10.50 0.98
N LEU A 214 -8.84 -10.04 0.65
CA LEU A 214 -10.02 -10.21 1.49
C LEU A 214 -10.42 -11.69 1.65
N LEU A 215 -10.35 -12.48 0.59
CA LEU A 215 -10.64 -13.92 0.62
C LEU A 215 -9.61 -14.69 1.45
N PHE A 216 -8.31 -14.48 1.23
CA PHE A 216 -7.27 -15.11 2.05
C PHE A 216 -7.42 -14.73 3.52
N ASN A 217 -7.71 -13.46 3.80
CA ASN A 217 -7.87 -12.99 5.16
C ASN A 217 -9.11 -13.59 5.83
N LEU A 218 -10.27 -13.62 5.17
CA LEU A 218 -11.47 -14.27 5.69
C LEU A 218 -11.26 -15.77 5.90
N TYR A 219 -10.61 -16.44 4.96
CA TYR A 219 -10.34 -17.86 5.03
C TYR A 219 -9.43 -18.18 6.22
N LEU A 220 -8.24 -17.59 6.28
CA LEU A 220 -7.24 -17.92 7.30
C LEU A 220 -7.60 -17.39 8.70
N SER A 221 -8.21 -16.20 8.82
CA SER A 221 -8.54 -15.62 10.12
C SER A 221 -9.68 -16.36 10.84
N ASN A 222 -10.50 -17.11 10.11
CA ASN A 222 -11.61 -17.89 10.67
C ASN A 222 -11.20 -19.31 11.07
N ARG A 223 -9.97 -19.74 10.77
CA ARG A 223 -9.49 -21.10 11.02
C ARG A 223 -8.77 -21.18 12.36
N LYS A 224 -9.15 -22.16 13.18
CA LYS A 224 -8.40 -22.51 14.40
C LYS A 224 -7.15 -23.33 14.04
N GLU A 225 -7.32 -24.29 13.15
CA GLU A 225 -6.27 -25.16 12.65
C GLU A 225 -6.47 -25.43 11.16
N VAL A 226 -5.36 -25.72 10.49
CA VAL A 226 -5.29 -26.09 9.07
C VAL A 226 -4.68 -27.49 8.96
N PHE A 227 -5.27 -28.34 8.12
CA PHE A 227 -4.83 -29.73 7.96
C PHE A 227 -3.51 -29.82 7.16
N ARG A 228 -2.84 -30.97 7.20
CA ARG A 228 -1.46 -31.10 6.67
C ARG A 228 -1.32 -30.74 5.19
N LEU A 229 -2.25 -31.18 4.34
CA LEU A 229 -2.20 -30.84 2.90
C LEU A 229 -2.43 -29.34 2.65
N GLU A 230 -3.33 -28.70 3.41
CA GLU A 230 -3.53 -27.25 3.35
C GLU A 230 -2.25 -26.49 3.72
N ARG A 231 -1.52 -26.94 4.75
CA ARG A 231 -0.22 -26.36 5.12
C ARG A 231 0.82 -26.46 4.00
N ILE A 232 0.81 -27.57 3.25
CA ILE A 232 1.69 -27.75 2.10
C ILE A 232 1.28 -26.77 1.00
N PHE A 233 -0.01 -26.70 0.67
CA PHE A 233 -0.52 -25.78 -0.35
C PHE A 233 -0.16 -24.33 -0.05
N LEU A 234 -0.37 -23.87 1.19
CA LEU A 234 -0.02 -22.49 1.62
C LEU A 234 1.48 -22.18 1.45
N GLN A 235 2.36 -23.17 1.63
CA GLN A 235 3.80 -23.01 1.40
C GLN A 235 4.18 -23.04 -0.08
N CYS A 236 3.40 -23.74 -0.91
CA CYS A 236 3.63 -23.85 -2.34
C CYS A 236 3.14 -22.64 -3.15
N VAL A 237 2.28 -21.77 -2.59
CA VAL A 237 1.78 -20.58 -3.31
C VAL A 237 2.90 -19.74 -3.89
N PHE A 238 3.93 -19.41 -3.10
CA PHE A 238 5.03 -18.55 -3.55
C PHE A 238 5.92 -19.20 -4.61
N PRO A 239 6.40 -20.45 -4.46
CA PRO A 239 7.11 -21.16 -5.53
C PRO A 239 6.30 -21.25 -6.82
N ILE A 240 4.99 -21.53 -6.72
CA ILE A 240 4.11 -21.58 -7.89
C ILE A 240 4.06 -20.21 -8.59
N CYS A 241 3.98 -19.10 -7.86
CA CYS A 241 4.00 -17.75 -8.45
C CYS A 241 5.28 -17.49 -9.24
N ILE A 242 6.45 -17.88 -8.71
CA ILE A 242 7.74 -17.70 -9.38
C ILE A 242 7.82 -18.60 -10.62
N LEU A 243 7.51 -19.89 -10.48
CA LEU A 243 7.55 -20.85 -11.59
C LEU A 243 6.59 -20.43 -12.70
N PHE A 244 5.37 -20.03 -12.35
CA PHE A 244 4.39 -19.53 -13.30
C PHE A 244 4.89 -18.31 -14.06
N SER A 245 5.43 -17.31 -13.34
CA SER A 245 5.80 -16.01 -13.91
C SER A 245 7.08 -16.06 -14.75
N LEU A 246 8.10 -16.81 -14.29
CA LEU A 246 9.41 -16.85 -14.95
C LEU A 246 9.55 -18.08 -15.83
N VAL A 247 9.43 -19.28 -15.26
CA VAL A 247 9.68 -20.53 -15.98
C VAL A 247 8.60 -20.76 -17.02
N GLY A 248 7.34 -20.58 -16.67
CA GLY A 248 6.25 -20.73 -17.63
C GLY A 248 6.35 -19.75 -18.80
N ALA A 249 6.79 -18.51 -18.54
CA ALA A 249 6.97 -17.50 -19.58
C ALA A 249 8.06 -17.89 -20.58
N MET A 250 9.03 -18.72 -20.17
CA MET A 250 10.11 -19.19 -21.05
C MET A 250 9.83 -20.55 -21.70
N VAL A 251 9.14 -21.46 -21.00
CA VAL A 251 8.97 -22.86 -21.43
C VAL A 251 7.74 -23.08 -22.30
N LEU A 252 6.67 -22.30 -22.10
CA LEU A 252 5.46 -22.45 -22.92
C LEU A 252 5.74 -22.09 -24.38
N ASP A 253 5.11 -22.77 -25.32
CA ASP A 253 5.24 -22.41 -26.74
C ASP A 253 4.65 -21.02 -26.99
N GLY A 254 5.43 -20.12 -27.58
CA GLY A 254 5.05 -18.71 -27.79
C GLY A 254 3.86 -18.54 -28.72
N ASP A 255 3.78 -19.39 -29.74
CA ASP A 255 2.67 -19.43 -30.70
C ASP A 255 1.53 -20.35 -30.21
N GLY A 256 1.71 -20.96 -29.04
CA GLY A 256 0.76 -21.88 -28.43
C GLY A 256 -0.49 -21.15 -27.90
N LYS A 257 -1.65 -21.79 -28.04
CA LYS A 257 -2.93 -21.29 -27.51
C LYS A 257 -2.89 -20.98 -26.00
N LEU A 258 -2.15 -21.77 -25.23
CA LEU A 258 -2.02 -21.59 -23.78
C LEU A 258 -1.24 -20.31 -23.44
N PHE A 259 -0.14 -20.05 -24.15
CA PHE A 259 0.64 -18.83 -23.98
C PHE A 259 -0.20 -17.61 -24.35
N GLY A 260 -0.89 -17.64 -25.50
CA GLY A 260 -1.80 -16.57 -25.93
C GLY A 260 -2.90 -16.27 -24.90
N LEU A 261 -3.52 -17.31 -24.31
CA LEU A 261 -4.54 -17.14 -23.27
C LEU A 261 -3.98 -16.45 -22.03
N ILE A 262 -2.85 -16.93 -21.49
CA ILE A 262 -2.21 -16.36 -20.31
C ILE A 262 -1.74 -14.93 -20.59
N ASN A 263 -1.13 -14.71 -21.74
CA ASN A 263 -0.59 -13.42 -22.14
C ASN A 263 -1.70 -12.36 -22.27
N ASN A 264 -2.84 -12.73 -22.85
CA ASN A 264 -4.03 -11.87 -22.92
C ASN A 264 -4.58 -11.59 -21.51
N ALA A 265 -4.67 -12.61 -20.66
CA ALA A 265 -5.16 -12.44 -19.28
C ALA A 265 -4.25 -11.53 -18.44
N LEU A 266 -2.95 -11.52 -18.70
CA LEU A 266 -1.96 -10.70 -18.01
C LEU A 266 -1.64 -9.38 -18.72
N ASN A 267 -2.33 -9.03 -19.80
CA ASN A 267 -2.09 -7.84 -20.64
C ASN A 267 -0.62 -7.73 -21.11
N ASN A 268 -0.13 -8.73 -21.85
CA ASN A 268 1.22 -8.77 -22.44
C ASN A 268 2.40 -8.89 -21.45
N ARG A 269 2.16 -8.98 -20.14
CA ARG A 269 3.25 -9.10 -19.13
C ARG A 269 4.02 -10.41 -19.20
N TYR A 270 3.36 -11.45 -19.73
CA TYR A 270 3.98 -12.75 -19.92
C TYR A 270 5.00 -12.71 -21.06
N LEU A 271 4.61 -12.10 -22.18
CA LEU A 271 5.50 -11.80 -23.30
C LEU A 271 6.63 -10.85 -22.91
N ALA A 272 6.33 -9.79 -22.14
CA ALA A 272 7.35 -8.87 -21.65
C ALA A 272 8.46 -9.63 -20.89
N THR A 273 8.09 -10.51 -19.97
CA THR A 273 9.07 -11.35 -19.24
C THR A 273 9.97 -12.15 -20.18
N ARG A 274 9.40 -12.79 -21.21
CA ARG A 274 10.18 -13.54 -22.20
C ARG A 274 11.18 -12.64 -22.94
N VAL A 275 10.70 -11.52 -23.48
CA VAL A 275 11.53 -10.57 -24.25
C VAL A 275 12.72 -10.08 -23.43
N TYR A 276 12.49 -9.69 -22.17
CA TYR A 276 13.56 -9.23 -21.29
C TYR A 276 14.58 -10.31 -20.97
N ILE A 277 14.14 -11.54 -20.67
CA ILE A 277 15.05 -12.65 -20.36
C ILE A 277 15.85 -13.08 -21.60
N GLU A 278 15.23 -13.15 -22.78
CA GLU A 278 15.90 -13.55 -24.02
C GLU A 278 16.95 -12.52 -24.47
N GLN A 279 16.66 -11.22 -24.33
CA GLN A 279 17.56 -10.18 -24.83
C GLN A 279 18.70 -9.84 -23.85
N LEU A 280 18.43 -9.80 -22.54
CA LEU A 280 19.43 -9.42 -21.54
C LEU A 280 20.13 -10.61 -20.90
N GLY A 281 19.53 -11.80 -20.97
CA GLY A 281 19.99 -12.99 -20.26
C GLY A 281 19.85 -12.88 -18.74
N ILE A 282 20.12 -13.99 -18.04
CA ILE A 282 20.10 -14.01 -16.58
C ILE A 282 21.52 -13.74 -16.06
N ASN A 283 21.68 -12.62 -15.36
CA ASN A 283 22.96 -12.23 -14.76
C ASN A 283 23.02 -12.58 -13.27
N LEU A 284 24.22 -12.92 -12.79
CA LEU A 284 24.43 -13.28 -11.37
C LEU A 284 24.24 -12.07 -10.43
N TRP A 285 24.67 -10.89 -10.88
CA TRP A 285 24.83 -9.68 -10.06
C TRP A 285 23.86 -8.55 -10.40
N GLY A 286 22.88 -8.82 -11.26
CA GLY A 286 21.91 -7.85 -11.73
C GLY A 286 22.46 -7.00 -12.87
N THR A 287 21.59 -6.21 -13.49
CA THR A 287 21.95 -5.28 -14.57
C THR A 287 21.12 -4.02 -14.46
N ASN A 288 21.61 -2.92 -15.03
CA ASN A 288 20.80 -1.73 -15.25
C ASN A 288 19.84 -2.02 -16.42
N VAL A 289 18.59 -2.33 -16.11
CA VAL A 289 17.61 -2.81 -17.09
C VAL A 289 17.14 -1.66 -17.99
N PRO A 290 17.48 -1.66 -19.29
CA PRO A 290 17.00 -0.64 -20.22
C PRO A 290 15.53 -0.89 -20.58
N GLY A 291 14.82 0.15 -21.04
CA GLY A 291 13.50 -0.05 -21.66
C GLY A 291 13.63 -0.74 -23.02
N ILE A 292 13.01 -1.91 -23.18
CA ILE A 292 13.10 -2.73 -24.40
C ILE A 292 11.76 -2.73 -25.13
N GLY A 293 11.75 -2.32 -26.41
CA GLY A 293 10.63 -2.53 -27.33
C GLY A 293 9.28 -1.95 -26.87
N GLY A 294 9.30 -0.92 -26.02
CA GLY A 294 8.08 -0.35 -25.43
C GLY A 294 7.42 -1.19 -24.34
N PHE A 295 8.03 -2.31 -23.94
CA PHE A 295 7.52 -3.16 -22.85
C PHE A 295 7.94 -2.63 -21.48
N ALA A 296 6.98 -2.52 -20.56
CA ALA A 296 7.25 -2.31 -19.14
C ALA A 296 7.39 -3.64 -18.40
N ILE A 297 8.34 -3.74 -17.47
CA ILE A 297 8.44 -4.87 -16.55
C ILE A 297 7.46 -4.66 -15.40
N ASP A 298 6.23 -5.13 -15.61
CA ASP A 298 5.18 -5.07 -14.59
C ASP A 298 5.13 -6.35 -13.72
N CYS A 299 6.03 -7.31 -13.91
CA CYS A 299 6.13 -8.48 -13.05
C CYS A 299 7.22 -8.26 -12.00
N SER A 300 6.85 -8.28 -10.71
CA SER A 300 7.80 -8.10 -9.60
C SER A 300 8.95 -9.11 -9.66
N TYR A 301 8.68 -10.36 -10.03
CA TYR A 301 9.71 -11.42 -10.05
C TYR A 301 10.71 -11.22 -11.17
N THR A 302 10.24 -10.83 -12.35
CA THR A 302 11.10 -10.48 -13.48
C THR A 302 11.96 -9.29 -13.11
N GLU A 303 11.36 -8.23 -12.55
CA GLU A 303 12.08 -7.05 -12.08
C GLU A 303 13.19 -7.41 -11.08
N ALA A 304 12.87 -8.22 -10.06
CA ALA A 304 13.84 -8.64 -9.06
C ALA A 304 14.98 -9.49 -9.66
N LEU A 305 14.66 -10.41 -10.58
CA LEU A 305 15.69 -11.25 -11.21
C LEU A 305 16.63 -10.42 -12.09
N MET A 306 16.09 -9.52 -12.91
CA MET A 306 16.86 -8.73 -13.87
C MET A 306 17.66 -7.61 -13.18
N SER A 307 17.03 -6.89 -12.25
CA SER A 307 17.62 -5.74 -11.57
C SER A 307 18.54 -6.14 -10.40
N TYR A 308 18.24 -7.22 -9.67
CA TYR A 308 19.04 -7.62 -8.50
C TYR A 308 20.01 -8.77 -8.79
N GLY A 309 19.77 -9.54 -9.85
CA GLY A 309 20.55 -10.71 -10.22
C GLY A 309 20.14 -11.99 -9.50
N LEU A 310 20.56 -13.11 -10.08
CA LEU A 310 20.18 -14.46 -9.63
C LEU A 310 20.56 -14.74 -8.17
N VAL A 311 21.72 -14.26 -7.72
CA VAL A 311 22.21 -14.54 -6.36
C VAL A 311 21.32 -13.86 -5.32
N PHE A 312 21.06 -12.56 -5.46
CA PHE A 312 20.22 -11.83 -4.51
C PHE A 312 18.76 -12.26 -4.61
N PHE A 313 18.26 -12.50 -5.82
CA PHE A 313 16.93 -13.04 -6.04
C PHE A 313 16.71 -14.36 -5.29
N THR A 314 17.69 -15.27 -5.32
CA THR A 314 17.63 -16.54 -4.60
C THR A 314 17.62 -16.34 -3.08
N ILE A 315 18.44 -15.42 -2.54
CA ILE A 315 18.43 -15.07 -1.12
C ILE A 315 17.05 -14.56 -0.69
N ILE A 316 16.44 -13.67 -1.49
CA ILE A 316 15.09 -13.18 -1.22
C ILE A 316 14.09 -14.34 -1.21
N ILE A 317 14.11 -15.20 -2.23
CA ILE A 317 13.19 -16.34 -2.32
C ILE A 317 13.29 -17.22 -1.07
N VAL A 318 14.51 -17.58 -0.67
CA VAL A 318 14.74 -18.39 0.52
C VAL A 318 14.21 -17.67 1.76
N GLY A 319 14.46 -16.37 1.90
CA GLY A 319 13.93 -15.56 3.01
C GLY A 319 12.40 -15.59 3.09
N TYR A 320 11.70 -15.44 1.96
CA TYR A 320 10.24 -15.57 1.91
C TYR A 320 9.76 -16.97 2.26
N MET A 321 10.36 -18.01 1.67
CA MET A 321 9.98 -19.41 1.91
C MET A 321 10.11 -19.79 3.39
N LEU A 322 11.22 -19.41 4.01
CA LEU A 322 11.46 -19.65 5.44
C LEU A 322 10.47 -18.87 6.31
N THR A 323 10.14 -17.63 5.93
CA THR A 323 9.15 -16.80 6.64
C THR A 323 7.75 -17.41 6.54
N ILE A 324 7.32 -17.83 5.35
CA ILE A 324 6.03 -18.49 5.13
C ILE A 324 5.95 -19.79 5.96
N HIS A 325 7.02 -20.59 5.94
CA HIS A 325 7.10 -21.80 6.75
C HIS A 325 6.93 -21.52 8.25
N ASP A 326 7.63 -20.51 8.79
CA ASP A 326 7.48 -20.09 10.19
C ASP A 326 6.06 -19.61 10.50
N MET A 327 5.45 -18.84 9.60
CA MET A 327 4.09 -18.32 9.78
C MET A 327 3.06 -19.45 9.79
N VAL A 328 3.18 -20.45 8.92
CA VAL A 328 2.33 -21.64 8.90
C VAL A 328 2.56 -22.50 10.14
N ARG A 329 3.81 -22.68 10.58
CA ARG A 329 4.15 -23.47 11.78
C ARG A 329 3.60 -22.84 13.06
N ASN A 330 3.69 -21.52 13.17
CA ASN A 330 3.28 -20.76 14.36
C ASN A 330 1.85 -20.18 14.26
N ASN A 331 1.06 -20.61 13.28
CA ASN A 331 -0.34 -20.19 13.09
C ASN A 331 -0.52 -18.65 13.00
N LYS A 332 0.42 -17.94 12.35
CA LYS A 332 0.39 -16.48 12.15
C LYS A 332 -0.52 -16.09 10.97
N TRP A 333 -1.80 -16.42 11.06
CA TRP A 333 -2.77 -16.40 9.95
C TRP A 333 -2.98 -15.03 9.28
N SER A 334 -3.13 -13.97 10.07
CA SER A 334 -3.38 -12.62 9.51
C SER A 334 -2.20 -12.10 8.68
N GLY A 335 -0.97 -12.25 9.19
CA GLY A 335 0.22 -11.91 8.42
C GLY A 335 0.40 -12.81 7.19
N LEU A 336 0.09 -14.11 7.32
CA LEU A 336 0.22 -15.05 6.21
C LEU A 336 -0.76 -14.70 5.07
N ALA A 337 -1.99 -14.30 5.38
CA ALA A 337 -2.95 -13.85 4.38
C ALA A 337 -2.43 -12.65 3.57
N ILE A 338 -1.83 -11.67 4.23
CA ILE A 338 -1.22 -10.51 3.58
C ILE A 338 0.00 -10.95 2.75
N MET A 339 0.84 -11.82 3.30
CA MET A 339 2.03 -12.32 2.59
C MET A 339 1.63 -13.05 1.30
N LEU A 340 0.72 -14.02 1.37
CA LEU A 340 0.32 -14.81 0.20
C LEU A 340 -0.41 -13.98 -0.86
N SER A 341 -1.33 -13.11 -0.46
CA SER A 341 -2.06 -12.25 -1.41
C SER A 341 -1.15 -11.28 -2.16
N LEU A 342 -0.24 -10.59 -1.45
CA LEU A 342 0.70 -9.68 -2.10
C LEU A 342 1.73 -10.41 -2.96
N LEU A 343 2.13 -11.64 -2.59
CA LEU A 343 2.99 -12.47 -3.45
C LEU A 343 2.28 -12.85 -4.76
N VAL A 344 1.04 -13.34 -4.71
CA VAL A 344 0.26 -13.62 -5.92
C VAL A 344 0.11 -12.36 -6.78
N ALA A 345 -0.06 -11.20 -6.16
CA ALA A 345 -0.11 -9.91 -6.87
C ALA A 345 1.19 -9.56 -7.60
N GLY A 346 2.34 -10.02 -7.10
CA GLY A 346 3.65 -9.80 -7.71
C GLY A 346 3.79 -10.40 -9.11
N VAL A 347 2.92 -11.34 -9.48
CA VAL A 347 2.84 -11.89 -10.83
C VAL A 347 2.48 -10.82 -11.87
N SER A 348 1.58 -9.90 -11.52
CA SER A 348 0.98 -8.94 -12.45
C SER A 348 1.26 -7.47 -12.13
N GLU A 349 1.90 -7.19 -10.99
CA GLU A 349 2.25 -5.83 -10.58
C GLU A 349 3.70 -5.76 -10.05
N PRO A 350 4.44 -4.65 -10.28
CA PRO A 350 5.85 -4.52 -9.91
C PRO A 350 6.09 -4.05 -8.46
N PHE A 351 5.03 -3.84 -7.66
CA PHE A 351 5.14 -3.13 -6.38
C PHE A 351 5.86 -3.88 -5.25
N LEU A 352 6.14 -5.18 -5.38
CA LEU A 352 6.87 -5.93 -4.34
C LEU A 352 8.36 -5.60 -4.35
N PHE A 353 8.95 -5.49 -5.54
CA PHE A 353 10.40 -5.37 -5.72
C PHE A 353 10.77 -4.11 -6.49
N ASN A 354 10.11 -3.00 -6.13
CA ASN A 354 10.44 -1.68 -6.63
C ASN A 354 10.65 -0.68 -5.47
N THR A 355 11.01 0.56 -5.79
CA THR A 355 11.29 1.61 -4.81
C THR A 355 10.07 2.13 -4.05
N SER A 356 8.90 1.48 -4.17
CA SER A 356 7.64 2.06 -3.74
C SER A 356 7.31 1.97 -2.25
N PHE A 357 8.12 1.33 -1.41
CA PHE A 357 7.85 1.11 0.04
C PHE A 357 6.47 0.47 0.35
N LYS A 358 5.76 -0.02 -0.68
CA LYS A 358 4.44 -0.66 -0.59
C LYS A 358 4.52 -2.12 -0.16
N ASN A 359 5.71 -2.71 -0.23
CA ASN A 359 5.91 -4.11 0.11
C ASN A 359 5.94 -4.32 1.64
N LEU A 360 4.77 -4.50 2.24
CA LEU A 360 4.63 -4.79 3.67
C LEU A 360 5.15 -6.17 4.06
N THR A 361 5.27 -7.10 3.11
CA THR A 361 5.65 -8.50 3.39
C THR A 361 7.08 -8.63 3.91
N VAL A 362 7.95 -7.69 3.52
CA VAL A 362 9.34 -7.58 3.97
C VAL A 362 9.44 -7.34 5.47
N LEU A 363 8.42 -6.71 6.07
CA LEU A 363 8.36 -6.52 7.52
C LEU A 363 8.25 -7.86 8.26
N PHE A 364 7.55 -8.83 7.67
CA PHE A 364 7.44 -10.18 8.23
C PHE A 364 8.76 -10.96 8.10
N ILE A 365 9.51 -10.74 7.01
CA ILE A 365 10.85 -11.31 6.84
C ILE A 365 11.80 -10.78 7.91
N GLY A 366 11.82 -9.46 8.14
CA GLY A 366 12.64 -8.87 9.20
C GLY A 366 12.27 -9.39 10.59
N GLN A 367 10.98 -9.52 10.89
CA GLN A 367 10.51 -10.13 12.14
C GLN A 367 10.97 -11.59 12.27
N TYR A 368 10.92 -12.37 11.20
CA TYR A 368 11.37 -13.75 11.18
C TYR A 368 12.88 -13.86 11.41
N LEU A 369 13.70 -13.10 10.67
CA LEU A 369 15.17 -13.16 10.78
C LEU A 369 15.66 -12.82 12.19
N PHE A 370 15.18 -11.72 12.78
CA PHE A 370 15.55 -11.37 14.17
C PHE A 370 14.99 -12.34 15.21
N GLY A 371 13.84 -12.97 14.95
CA GLY A 371 13.24 -13.96 15.84
C GLY A 371 13.96 -15.31 15.82
N THR A 372 14.39 -15.78 14.64
CA THR A 372 15.01 -17.10 14.44
C THR A 372 16.50 -17.10 14.75
N MET A 373 17.24 -16.08 14.28
CA MET A 373 18.69 -15.99 14.54
C MET A 373 19.00 -15.84 16.04
N GLY A 374 18.12 -15.16 16.79
CA GLY A 374 18.21 -15.06 18.24
C GLY A 374 17.87 -16.34 19.02
N LYS A 375 17.18 -17.30 18.39
CA LYS A 375 16.92 -18.64 18.94
C LYS A 375 18.06 -19.61 18.59
N ASN A 376 18.54 -19.58 17.34
CA ASN A 376 19.59 -20.47 16.86
C ASN A 376 20.94 -20.21 17.53
N SER A 377 21.26 -18.95 17.89
CA SER A 377 22.47 -18.63 18.65
C SER A 377 22.54 -19.35 20.00
N LYS A 378 21.40 -19.49 20.68
CA LYS A 378 21.27 -20.22 21.95
C LYS A 378 21.38 -21.75 21.77
N ILE A 379 20.95 -22.26 20.61
CA ILE A 379 20.93 -23.70 20.32
C ILE A 379 22.31 -24.19 19.86
N LEU A 380 23.00 -23.41 19.03
CA LEU A 380 24.29 -23.80 18.45
C LEU A 380 25.46 -23.76 19.46
N ASN A 381 25.25 -23.19 20.66
CA ASN A 381 26.23 -23.13 21.75
C ASN A 381 27.63 -22.60 21.34
N ILE A 382 27.68 -21.81 20.26
CA ILE A 382 28.90 -21.22 19.75
C ILE A 382 29.25 -20.03 20.66
N ARG A 383 30.37 -20.16 21.39
CA ARG A 383 30.86 -19.13 22.32
C ARG A 383 30.98 -17.77 21.62
N GLY A 384 30.39 -16.73 22.21
CA GLY A 384 30.52 -15.35 21.75
C GLY A 384 29.47 -14.86 20.75
N MET A 385 28.66 -15.73 20.15
CA MET A 385 27.61 -15.34 19.20
C MET A 385 26.50 -14.47 19.85
N ASP A 386 26.14 -14.78 21.10
CA ASP A 386 25.17 -13.99 21.87
C ASP A 386 25.75 -12.72 22.51
N ARG A 387 27.06 -12.45 22.34
CA ARG A 387 27.68 -11.25 22.89
C ARG A 387 27.03 -10.01 22.26
N LYS A 388 26.60 -9.10 23.12
CA LYS A 388 26.10 -7.80 22.69
C LYS A 388 27.27 -6.90 22.31
N VAL A 389 27.13 -6.23 21.18
CA VAL A 389 28.05 -5.20 20.70
C VAL A 389 27.34 -3.85 20.87
N PRO A 390 27.65 -3.10 21.94
CA PRO A 390 27.18 -1.73 22.08
C PRO A 390 28.00 -0.82 21.16
N LEU A 391 27.35 -0.16 20.20
CA LEU A 391 27.96 0.90 19.38
C LEU A 391 27.89 2.23 20.13
N LEU A 392 26.80 2.98 19.97
CA LEU A 392 26.47 4.16 20.78
C LEU A 392 25.17 3.92 21.58
N SER A 393 24.88 2.67 21.93
CA SER A 393 23.67 2.32 22.68
C SER A 393 23.56 3.00 24.04
N ASN A 394 24.68 3.42 24.62
CA ASN A 394 24.72 4.22 25.85
C ASN A 394 24.00 5.57 25.71
N CYS A 395 23.90 6.11 24.49
CA CYS A 395 23.15 7.35 24.21
C CYS A 395 21.65 7.11 24.00
N ASN A 396 21.22 5.85 23.92
CA ASN A 396 19.84 5.50 23.65
C ASN A 396 18.99 5.53 24.94
N ARG A 397 18.47 6.73 25.25
CA ARG A 397 17.64 6.98 26.42
C ARG A 397 16.18 6.58 26.18
N GLU A 398 15.52 6.14 27.24
CA GLU A 398 14.07 5.97 27.27
C GLU A 398 13.39 7.29 27.62
N TYR A 399 12.42 7.70 26.79
CA TYR A 399 11.56 8.83 27.09
C TYR A 399 10.16 8.34 27.45
N TYR A 400 9.60 8.96 28.49
CA TYR A 400 8.22 8.77 28.90
C TYR A 400 7.39 9.89 28.32
N ILE A 401 6.57 9.58 27.32
CA ILE A 401 5.63 10.55 26.77
C ILE A 401 4.31 10.36 27.51
N GLU A 402 3.86 11.41 28.20
CA GLU A 402 2.54 11.42 28.82
C GLU A 402 1.48 11.69 27.75
N ILE A 403 0.63 10.69 27.50
CA ILE A 403 -0.42 10.73 26.48
C ILE A 403 -1.79 10.50 27.14
N GLY A 404 -1.86 10.66 28.47
CA GLY A 404 -3.07 10.43 29.26
C GLY A 404 -4.27 11.20 28.74
N TRP A 405 -4.07 12.47 28.41
CA TRP A 405 -5.12 13.35 27.88
C TRP A 405 -5.60 12.87 26.49
N ALA A 406 -4.70 12.61 25.55
CA ALA A 406 -5.09 12.22 24.20
C ALA A 406 -5.70 10.81 24.16
N VAL A 407 -5.19 9.88 24.98
CA VAL A 407 -5.78 8.54 25.15
C VAL A 407 -7.17 8.64 25.80
N LYS A 408 -7.38 9.54 26.77
CA LYS A 408 -8.70 9.80 27.36
C LYS A 408 -9.66 10.36 26.31
N ILE A 409 -9.27 11.37 25.54
CA ILE A 409 -10.08 11.95 24.46
C ILE A 409 -10.44 10.89 23.43
N LEU A 410 -9.47 10.10 22.96
CA LEU A 410 -9.71 9.05 21.97
C LEU A 410 -10.65 7.97 22.51
N ARG A 411 -10.44 7.51 23.75
CA ARG A 411 -11.36 6.55 24.40
C ARG A 411 -12.76 7.11 24.51
N PHE A 412 -12.88 8.38 24.87
CA PHE A 412 -14.16 9.07 25.00
C PHE A 412 -14.85 9.22 23.64
N PHE A 413 -14.13 9.62 22.60
CA PHE A 413 -14.62 9.69 21.22
C PHE A 413 -15.13 8.34 20.73
N VAL A 414 -14.34 7.27 20.89
CA VAL A 414 -14.73 5.91 20.49
C VAL A 414 -15.95 5.43 21.29
N ARG A 415 -15.99 5.69 22.61
CA ARG A 415 -17.14 5.32 23.44
C ARG A 415 -18.41 6.05 23.01
N THR A 416 -18.30 7.33 22.67
CA THR A 416 -19.42 8.13 22.13
C THR A 416 -19.90 7.57 20.79
N ALA A 417 -18.98 7.30 19.86
CA ALA A 417 -19.31 6.71 18.56
C ALA A 417 -20.02 5.35 18.70
N VAL A 418 -19.56 4.50 19.62
CA VAL A 418 -20.20 3.20 19.90
C VAL A 418 -21.56 3.37 20.59
N ARG A 419 -21.69 4.29 21.55
CA ARG A 419 -22.95 4.58 22.25
C ARG A 419 -24.05 5.01 21.29
N PHE A 420 -23.69 5.80 20.27
CA PHE A 420 -24.62 6.33 19.29
C PHE A 420 -24.65 5.54 17.97
N SER A 421 -23.99 4.39 17.86
CA SER A 421 -23.75 3.70 16.58
C SER A 421 -25.02 3.41 15.78
N GLY A 422 -26.13 3.02 16.45
CA GLY A 422 -27.41 2.78 15.79
C GLY A 422 -28.01 4.04 15.17
N LYS A 423 -28.02 5.15 15.92
CA LYS A 423 -28.50 6.46 15.44
C LYS A 423 -27.57 7.04 14.37
N LEU A 424 -26.26 6.85 14.54
CA LEU A 424 -25.24 7.29 13.59
C LEU A 424 -25.40 6.60 12.23
N THR A 425 -25.74 5.31 12.24
CA THR A 425 -25.95 4.55 10.99
C THR A 425 -27.15 5.10 10.21
N LEU A 426 -28.26 5.38 10.89
CA LEU A 426 -29.43 6.01 10.28
C LEU A 426 -29.10 7.43 9.79
N PHE A 427 -28.39 8.21 10.59
CA PHE A 427 -27.92 9.55 10.22
C PHE A 427 -27.03 9.53 8.97
N MET A 428 -26.06 8.62 8.90
CA MET A 428 -25.20 8.45 7.74
C MET A 428 -26.01 8.13 6.48
N PHE A 429 -27.04 7.29 6.58
CA PHE A 429 -27.91 6.97 5.46
C PHE A 429 -28.67 8.22 4.94
N PHE A 430 -29.31 8.99 5.83
CA PHE A 430 -30.00 10.22 5.44
C PHE A 430 -29.02 11.29 4.92
N SER A 431 -27.89 11.47 5.60
CA SER A 431 -26.83 12.40 5.17
C SER A 431 -26.30 12.04 3.78
N PHE A 432 -26.18 10.74 3.47
CA PHE A 432 -25.74 10.27 2.15
C PHE A 432 -26.73 10.66 1.07
N ILE A 433 -28.04 10.47 1.31
CA ILE A 433 -29.09 10.86 0.36
C ILE A 433 -29.05 12.39 0.16
N VAL A 434 -29.02 13.17 1.23
CA VAL A 434 -29.01 14.64 1.15
C VAL A 434 -27.77 15.15 0.41
N CYS A 435 -26.58 14.66 0.77
CA CYS A 435 -25.33 15.07 0.10
C CYS A 435 -25.30 14.65 -1.37
N SER A 436 -25.87 13.49 -1.71
CA SER A 436 -25.99 13.02 -3.10
C SER A 436 -26.97 13.89 -3.90
N LEU A 437 -28.12 14.27 -3.32
CA LEU A 437 -29.09 15.17 -3.97
C LEU A 437 -28.51 16.57 -4.18
N LEU A 438 -27.78 17.09 -3.21
CA LEU A 438 -27.05 18.35 -3.35
C LEU A 438 -25.98 18.23 -4.45
N GLY A 439 -25.18 17.17 -4.44
CA GLY A 439 -24.21 16.88 -5.50
C GLY A 439 -24.88 16.81 -6.88
N ALA A 440 -26.00 16.11 -7.01
CA ALA A 440 -26.74 16.00 -8.28
C ALA A 440 -27.23 17.35 -8.83
N LYS A 441 -27.50 18.32 -7.96
CA LYS A 441 -27.93 19.67 -8.33
C LYS A 441 -26.76 20.59 -8.72
N PHE A 442 -25.62 20.47 -8.03
CA PHE A 442 -24.49 21.40 -8.16
C PHE A 442 -23.33 20.86 -9.00
N VAL A 443 -23.34 19.59 -9.38
CA VAL A 443 -22.31 19.02 -10.25
C VAL A 443 -22.49 19.53 -11.68
N ASP A 444 -21.44 20.16 -12.20
CA ASP A 444 -21.37 20.60 -13.59
C ASP A 444 -21.58 19.44 -14.56
N ARG A 445 -22.40 19.72 -15.58
CA ARG A 445 -22.70 18.82 -16.69
C ARG A 445 -22.12 19.44 -17.96
N PRO A 446 -20.87 19.09 -18.30
CA PRO A 446 -20.30 19.53 -19.56
C PRO A 446 -21.00 18.84 -20.72
N ASP A 447 -21.02 19.50 -21.87
CA ASP A 447 -21.60 19.00 -23.11
C ASP A 447 -20.70 17.92 -23.73
N SER A 448 -19.38 18.06 -23.57
CA SER A 448 -18.40 17.06 -24.00
C SER A 448 -17.08 17.11 -23.21
N ILE A 449 -16.26 16.07 -23.37
CA ILE A 449 -14.93 15.96 -22.76
C ILE A 449 -13.88 15.82 -23.87
N TYR A 450 -12.88 16.70 -23.86
CA TYR A 450 -11.74 16.65 -24.78
C TYR A 450 -10.50 16.09 -24.08
N ILE A 451 -9.77 15.21 -24.76
CA ILE A 451 -8.58 14.55 -24.20
C ILE A 451 -7.48 14.49 -25.25
N GLY A 452 -6.25 14.83 -24.86
CA GLY A 452 -5.06 14.65 -25.71
C GLY A 452 -4.91 13.21 -26.21
N ILE A 453 -4.64 13.03 -27.50
CA ILE A 453 -4.59 11.70 -28.15
C ILE A 453 -3.62 10.75 -27.43
N GLY A 454 -2.49 11.26 -26.93
CA GLY A 454 -1.49 10.48 -26.18
C GLY A 454 -2.01 9.84 -24.89
N SER A 455 -3.17 10.26 -24.40
CA SER A 455 -3.83 9.76 -23.19
C SER A 455 -5.11 8.97 -23.51
N THR A 456 -5.28 8.53 -24.76
CA THR A 456 -6.45 7.78 -25.22
C THR A 456 -6.07 6.43 -25.82
N ASP A 457 -6.83 5.40 -25.45
CA ASP A 457 -6.75 4.02 -25.97
C ASP A 457 -8.16 3.57 -26.36
N CYS A 458 -8.78 4.35 -27.26
CA CYS A 458 -10.17 4.22 -27.70
C CYS A 458 -10.29 4.17 -29.24
N GLY A 459 -9.23 3.72 -29.92
CA GLY A 459 -9.11 3.76 -31.38
C GLY A 459 -8.92 5.16 -31.96
N ALA A 460 -8.73 5.23 -33.28
CA ALA A 460 -8.63 6.49 -34.02
C ALA A 460 -10.01 7.16 -34.12
N ARG A 461 -10.04 8.48 -33.85
CA ARG A 461 -11.26 9.30 -33.86
C ARG A 461 -10.97 10.62 -34.60
N GLU A 462 -11.99 11.44 -34.79
CA GLU A 462 -11.82 12.76 -35.40
C GLU A 462 -10.91 13.63 -34.52
N GLU A 463 -9.81 14.11 -35.10
CA GLU A 463 -8.87 14.99 -34.41
C GLU A 463 -9.40 16.41 -34.32
N LYS A 464 -9.40 16.96 -33.11
CA LYS A 464 -9.82 18.34 -32.82
C LYS A 464 -8.69 19.11 -32.16
N TYR A 465 -8.58 20.39 -32.52
CA TYR A 465 -7.57 21.30 -32.02
C TYR A 465 -8.28 22.44 -31.30
N ILE A 466 -7.94 22.68 -30.04
CA ILE A 466 -8.55 23.72 -29.21
C ILE A 466 -7.46 24.68 -28.76
N ASP A 467 -7.66 25.97 -29.03
CA ASP A 467 -6.88 27.03 -28.40
C ASP A 467 -7.59 27.50 -27.12
N MET A 468 -6.97 27.20 -25.97
CA MET A 468 -7.46 27.61 -24.66
C MET A 468 -7.55 29.13 -24.47
N LYS A 469 -6.87 29.92 -25.31
CA LYS A 469 -6.92 31.40 -25.27
C LYS A 469 -8.04 31.99 -26.11
N ALA A 470 -8.63 31.21 -27.01
CA ALA A 470 -9.65 31.65 -27.96
C ALA A 470 -10.90 30.76 -27.90
N LEU A 471 -11.36 30.45 -26.68
CA LEU A 471 -12.56 29.65 -26.47
C LEU A 471 -13.84 30.47 -26.74
N PRO A 472 -14.85 29.90 -27.42
CA PRO A 472 -16.17 30.52 -27.56
C PRO A 472 -16.81 30.82 -26.20
N GLU A 473 -17.60 31.90 -26.10
CA GLU A 473 -18.34 32.22 -24.85
C GLU A 473 -19.35 31.13 -24.46
N THR A 474 -19.79 30.31 -25.41
CA THR A 474 -20.70 29.17 -25.21
C THR A 474 -19.98 27.85 -24.89
N PHE A 475 -18.66 27.87 -24.66
CA PHE A 475 -17.89 26.64 -24.43
C PHE A 475 -18.18 26.06 -23.03
N ASN A 476 -18.95 24.97 -22.99
CA ASN A 476 -19.29 24.23 -21.78
C ASN A 476 -18.73 22.80 -21.86
N SER A 477 -17.45 22.65 -22.19
CA SER A 477 -16.77 21.35 -22.25
C SER A 477 -15.56 21.33 -21.33
N ILE A 478 -15.15 20.13 -20.90
CA ILE A 478 -13.96 19.95 -20.05
C ILE A 478 -12.83 19.39 -20.90
N VAL A 479 -11.62 19.93 -20.71
CA VAL A 479 -10.41 19.44 -21.38
C VAL A 479 -9.47 18.81 -20.36
N TYR A 480 -9.01 17.59 -20.63
CA TYR A 480 -8.01 16.88 -19.86
C TYR A 480 -6.77 16.61 -20.70
N GLU A 481 -5.60 16.52 -20.04
CA GLU A 481 -4.31 16.19 -20.69
C GLU A 481 -4.04 17.07 -21.93
N TYR A 482 -4.23 18.38 -21.79
CA TYR A 482 -4.14 19.33 -22.90
C TYR A 482 -2.73 19.33 -23.53
N PRO A 483 -2.59 18.93 -24.81
CA PRO A 483 -1.29 18.82 -25.46
C PRO A 483 -0.75 20.15 -26.00
N GLY A 484 -1.50 21.25 -25.85
CA GLY A 484 -1.19 22.56 -26.46
C GLY A 484 -2.08 22.87 -27.67
N PRO A 485 -1.98 24.09 -28.23
CA PRO A 485 -2.87 24.56 -29.30
C PRO A 485 -2.70 23.81 -30.62
N GLU A 486 -1.49 23.33 -30.91
CA GLU A 486 -1.17 22.52 -32.09
C GLU A 486 -1.35 21.01 -31.83
N GLY A 487 -1.69 20.62 -30.61
CA GLY A 487 -1.83 19.22 -30.24
C GLY A 487 -3.24 18.70 -30.49
N ALA A 488 -3.34 17.58 -31.19
CA ALA A 488 -4.60 16.94 -31.50
C ALA A 488 -5.25 16.30 -30.26
N MET A 489 -6.58 16.39 -30.19
CA MET A 489 -7.43 15.84 -29.14
C MET A 489 -8.62 15.09 -29.72
N TYR A 490 -9.17 14.17 -28.94
CA TYR A 490 -10.45 13.53 -29.24
C TYR A 490 -11.56 14.08 -28.35
N GLU A 491 -12.74 14.27 -28.93
CA GLU A 491 -13.97 14.59 -28.22
C GLU A 491 -14.70 13.32 -27.82
N PHE A 492 -15.17 13.30 -26.58
CA PHE A 492 -15.96 12.21 -26.00
C PHE A 492 -17.28 12.75 -25.44
N ASP A 493 -18.36 12.01 -25.72
CA ASP A 493 -19.71 12.32 -25.29
C ASP A 493 -20.40 11.06 -24.69
N GLY A 494 -21.72 11.16 -24.49
CA GLY A 494 -22.56 10.00 -24.15
C GLY A 494 -22.23 9.35 -22.81
N ASN A 495 -21.82 8.08 -22.83
CA ASN A 495 -21.63 7.26 -21.62
C ASN A 495 -20.51 7.77 -20.72
N MET A 496 -19.47 8.39 -21.30
CA MET A 496 -18.36 8.96 -20.52
C MET A 496 -18.90 10.06 -19.58
N LEU A 497 -19.71 10.98 -20.12
CA LEU A 497 -20.33 12.07 -19.36
C LEU A 497 -21.27 11.55 -18.27
N LYS A 498 -22.10 10.54 -18.60
CA LYS A 498 -23.02 9.92 -17.63
C LYS A 498 -22.27 9.28 -16.46
N MET A 499 -21.16 8.59 -16.74
CA MET A 499 -20.34 7.95 -15.71
C MET A 499 -19.63 8.98 -14.82
N GLU A 500 -19.11 10.05 -15.41
CA GLU A 500 -18.49 11.17 -14.67
C GLU A 500 -19.49 11.86 -13.74
N TYR A 501 -20.69 12.14 -14.25
CA TYR A 501 -21.77 12.69 -13.43
C TYR A 501 -22.10 11.77 -12.25
N ALA A 502 -22.27 10.46 -12.49
CA ALA A 502 -22.55 9.49 -11.44
C ALA A 502 -21.42 9.42 -10.40
N ARG A 503 -20.15 9.44 -10.82
CA ARG A 503 -18.96 9.45 -9.95
C ARG A 503 -18.97 10.63 -8.98
N LYS A 504 -19.21 11.84 -9.50
CA LYS A 504 -19.25 13.08 -8.72
C LYS A 504 -20.42 13.08 -7.73
N VAL A 505 -21.59 12.62 -8.13
CA VAL A 505 -22.77 12.48 -7.25
C VAL A 505 -22.50 11.50 -6.11
N ILE A 506 -22.01 10.29 -6.43
CA ILE A 506 -21.68 9.26 -5.43
C ILE A 506 -20.62 9.78 -4.46
N SER A 507 -19.60 10.48 -4.97
CA SER A 507 -18.51 11.00 -4.14
C SER A 507 -18.95 12.14 -3.23
N SER A 508 -19.86 13.00 -3.71
CA SER A 508 -20.52 14.01 -2.88
C SER A 508 -21.28 13.36 -1.74
N GLY A 509 -22.03 12.28 -2.03
CA GLY A 509 -22.70 11.45 -1.03
C GLY A 509 -21.74 10.88 0.03
N ILE A 510 -20.68 10.19 -0.40
CA ILE A 510 -19.73 9.52 0.50
C ILE A 510 -18.96 10.53 1.35
N TRP A 511 -18.24 11.47 0.72
CA TRP A 511 -17.35 12.39 1.43
C TRP A 511 -18.12 13.45 2.21
N GLY A 512 -19.25 13.93 1.68
CA GLY A 512 -20.16 14.81 2.42
C GLY A 512 -20.67 14.15 3.70
N THR A 513 -21.09 12.89 3.61
CA THR A 513 -21.55 12.12 4.79
C THR A 513 -20.44 11.89 5.80
N LEU A 514 -19.24 11.49 5.34
CA LEU A 514 -18.10 11.28 6.24
C LEU A 514 -17.72 12.57 6.95
N GLY A 515 -17.67 13.70 6.23
CA GLY A 515 -17.36 15.01 6.78
C GLY A 515 -18.39 15.47 7.82
N ILE A 516 -19.68 15.44 7.47
CA ILE A 516 -20.76 15.85 8.39
C ILE A 516 -20.79 14.93 9.62
N THR A 517 -20.67 13.61 9.42
CA THR A 517 -20.68 12.64 10.54
C THR A 517 -19.50 12.87 11.48
N LEU A 518 -18.31 13.18 10.95
CA LEU A 518 -17.14 13.51 11.75
C LEU A 518 -17.37 14.79 12.58
N VAL A 519 -17.90 15.85 11.98
CA VAL A 519 -18.23 17.10 12.67
C VAL A 519 -19.26 16.87 13.78
N VAL A 520 -20.34 16.13 13.48
CA VAL A 520 -21.37 15.77 14.47
C VAL A 520 -20.77 14.97 15.62
N LEU A 521 -19.90 13.99 15.34
CA LEU A 521 -19.20 13.22 16.38
C LEU A 521 -18.31 14.12 17.24
N ILE A 522 -17.57 15.05 16.64
CA ILE A 522 -16.74 16.02 17.38
C ILE A 522 -17.60 16.87 18.30
N ILE A 523 -18.72 17.41 17.80
CA ILE A 523 -19.64 18.25 18.59
C ILE A 523 -20.26 17.46 19.75
N ILE A 524 -20.81 16.26 19.49
CA ILE A 524 -21.38 15.40 20.54
C ILE A 524 -20.32 15.06 21.59
N THR A 525 -19.09 14.76 21.14
CA THR A 525 -17.97 14.46 22.03
C THR A 525 -17.60 15.69 22.88
N ALA A 526 -17.53 16.89 22.30
CA ALA A 526 -17.24 18.12 23.03
C ALA A 526 -18.33 18.46 24.07
N ILE A 527 -19.61 18.34 23.70
CA ILE A 527 -20.75 18.58 24.61
C ILE A 527 -20.74 17.55 25.75
N ALA A 528 -20.57 16.27 25.43
CA ALA A 528 -20.54 15.19 26.42
C ALA A 528 -19.34 15.29 27.36
N TYR A 529 -18.20 15.80 26.88
CA TYR A 529 -17.02 16.07 27.70
C TYR A 529 -17.28 17.23 28.68
N SER A 530 -17.80 18.36 28.18
CA SER A 530 -18.08 19.54 29.03
C SER A 530 -19.17 19.30 30.09
N SER A 531 -20.18 18.48 29.76
CA SER A 531 -21.25 18.10 30.71
C SER A 531 -20.79 17.08 31.74
N GLY A 532 -19.82 16.22 31.40
CA GLY A 532 -19.15 15.31 32.33
C GLY A 532 -18.32 16.04 33.38
N GLU A 533 -17.63 17.13 33.00
CA GLU A 533 -16.91 18.01 33.93
C GLU A 533 -17.86 18.82 34.83
N LYS A 534 -18.96 19.36 34.29
CA LYS A 534 -19.93 20.16 35.07
C LYS A 534 -20.67 19.38 36.16
N ASN A 535 -20.86 18.07 35.99
CA ASN A 535 -21.65 17.24 36.93
C ASN A 535 -20.82 16.59 38.06
N GLY A 536 -19.59 17.03 38.32
CA GLY A 536 -18.84 16.65 39.52
C GLY A 536 -18.48 15.16 39.66
N LYS A 537 -18.75 14.31 38.67
CA LYS A 537 -18.18 12.97 38.62
C LYS A 537 -16.71 13.11 38.26
N LYS A 538 -15.84 13.21 39.28
CA LYS A 538 -14.44 12.80 39.13
C LYS A 538 -14.46 11.40 38.54
N ILE A 539 -14.07 11.31 37.28
CA ILE A 539 -13.91 10.04 36.57
C ILE A 539 -12.59 9.46 37.09
N ASP A 540 -12.64 8.84 38.26
CA ASP A 540 -11.52 8.16 38.88
C ASP A 540 -11.18 6.87 38.11
N GLY A 541 -9.89 6.69 37.83
CA GLY A 541 -9.23 5.40 37.51
C GLY A 541 -9.15 5.01 36.06
#